data_AF-A0A962NG06-F1
#
_entry.id   AF-A0A962NG06-F1
#
_cell.length_a   1.000
_cell.length_b   1.000
_cell.length_c   1.000
_cell.angle_alpha   90.00
_cell.angle_beta   90.00
_cell.angle_gamma   90.00
#
_symmetry.space_group_name_H-M   'P 1'
#
loop_
_entity.id
_entity.type
_entity.pdbx_description
1 polymer ?
#
loop_
_entity_poly.entity_id
_entity_poly.type
_entity_poly.pdbx_seq_one_letter_code
_entity_poly.pdbx_strand_id
1 'polypeptide(L)'
;MNELNDILDSDLDPNETREWVESLQAVIGADGAQRAHYLMERMVEVTRRAGAFLPFQPTTEYINTIAPTLETRGDGDPAMEWRIRSIIRWNAM
;
A
#
# COMPACT_ATOMS: atom_id res chain seq x y z
N MET A 1 24.78 -5.65 3.25
CA MET A 1 23.93 -5.95 4.42
C MET A 1 23.20 -4.68 4.75
N ASN A 2 21.87 -4.69 4.71
CA ASN A 2 21.05 -3.53 5.04
C ASN A 2 20.95 -3.49 6.57
N GLU A 3 21.72 -2.62 7.22
CA GLU A 3 21.62 -2.38 8.67
C GLU A 3 20.18 -1.99 9.10
N LEU A 4 19.37 -1.52 8.15
CA LEU A 4 17.94 -1.23 8.32
C LEU A 4 17.05 -2.48 8.47
N ASN A 5 17.43 -3.62 7.88
CA ASN A 5 16.70 -4.87 8.08
C ASN A 5 17.00 -5.48 9.45
N ASP A 6 18.21 -5.28 10.00
CA ASP A 6 18.56 -5.80 11.33
C ASP A 6 17.80 -5.09 12.47
N ILE A 7 17.49 -3.79 12.34
CA ILE A 7 16.61 -3.07 13.29
C ILE A 7 15.15 -3.57 13.20
N LEU A 8 14.72 -4.02 12.01
CA LEU A 8 13.39 -4.58 11.79
C LEU A 8 13.30 -6.06 12.17
N ASP A 9 14.40 -6.81 12.12
CA ASP A 9 14.47 -8.25 12.47
C ASP A 9 14.62 -8.49 13.99
N SER A 10 15.07 -7.50 14.77
CA SER A 10 14.95 -7.55 16.24
C SER A 10 14.08 -6.40 16.76
N ASP A 11 12.77 -6.61 16.71
CA ASP A 11 11.80 -5.80 17.44
C ASP A 11 12.19 -5.75 18.94
N LEU A 12 12.46 -4.53 19.43
CA LEU A 12 13.01 -4.27 20.76
C LEU A 12 11.96 -4.53 21.85
N ASP A 13 10.69 -4.30 21.53
CA ASP A 13 9.53 -4.67 22.34
C ASP A 13 8.36 -5.16 21.46
N PRO A 14 8.30 -6.48 21.20
CA PRO A 14 7.24 -7.07 20.39
C PRO A 14 5.83 -6.93 20.95
N ASN A 15 5.69 -6.66 22.26
CA ASN A 15 4.37 -6.45 22.85
C ASN A 15 3.89 -5.04 22.57
N GLU A 16 4.74 -4.04 22.76
CA GLU A 16 4.43 -2.66 22.39
C GLU A 16 4.05 -2.59 20.91
N THR A 17 4.89 -3.11 20.01
CA THR A 17 4.60 -3.13 18.57
C THR A 17 3.26 -3.78 18.25
N ARG A 18 2.91 -4.88 18.93
CA ARG A 18 1.60 -5.53 18.79
C ARG A 18 0.45 -4.63 19.23
N GLU A 19 0.57 -4.00 20.39
CA GLU A 19 -0.46 -3.10 20.93
C GLU A 19 -0.72 -1.91 19.99
N TRP A 20 0.33 -1.34 19.40
CA TRP A 20 0.20 -0.26 18.41
C TRP A 20 -0.49 -0.74 17.12
N VAL A 21 -0.13 -1.93 16.62
CA VAL A 21 -0.79 -2.53 15.44
C VAL A 21 -2.26 -2.82 15.72
N GLU A 22 -2.58 -3.42 16.86
CA GLU A 22 -3.96 -3.70 17.28
C GLU A 22 -4.77 -2.41 17.43
N SER A 23 -4.17 -1.36 18.00
CA SER A 23 -4.79 -0.04 18.12
C SER A 23 -5.12 0.57 16.76
N LEU A 24 -4.20 0.46 15.79
CA LEU A 24 -4.45 0.94 14.43
C LEU A 24 -5.56 0.14 13.74
N GLN A 25 -5.57 -1.19 13.89
CA GLN A 25 -6.63 -2.05 13.38
C GLN A 25 -8.00 -1.70 13.98
N ALA A 26 -8.06 -1.42 15.29
CA ALA A 26 -9.28 -0.99 15.96
C ALA A 26 -9.81 0.33 15.37
N VAL A 27 -8.92 1.31 15.10
CA VAL A 27 -9.32 2.57 14.44
C VAL A 27 -9.81 2.33 13.01
N ILE A 28 -9.15 1.46 12.23
CA ILE A 28 -9.61 1.10 10.89
C ILE A 28 -11.02 0.49 10.95
N GLY A 29 -11.27 -0.40 11.92
CA GLY A 29 -12.57 -1.04 12.10
C GLY A 29 -13.69 -0.09 12.55
N ALA A 30 -13.37 0.89 13.41
CA ALA A 30 -14.35 1.83 13.96
C ALA A 30 -14.61 3.05 13.06
N ASP A 31 -13.54 3.72 12.61
CA ASP A 31 -13.59 5.02 11.95
C ASP A 31 -13.17 4.96 10.46
N GLY A 32 -12.70 3.80 9.99
CA GLY A 32 -12.33 3.57 8.60
C GLY A 32 -10.88 3.93 8.25
N ALA A 33 -10.49 3.54 7.02
CA ALA A 33 -9.11 3.67 6.54
C ALA A 33 -8.60 5.13 6.45
N GLN A 34 -9.49 6.09 6.16
CA GLN A 34 -9.13 7.51 6.04
C GLN A 34 -8.66 8.08 7.39
N ARG A 35 -9.31 7.69 8.49
CA ARG A 35 -8.92 8.12 9.83
C ARG A 35 -7.58 7.51 10.25
N ALA A 36 -7.38 6.23 9.99
CA ALA A 36 -6.12 5.55 10.25
C ALA A 36 -4.94 6.17 9.47
N HIS A 37 -5.16 6.49 8.20
CA HIS A 37 -4.17 7.19 7.37
C HIS A 37 -3.78 8.55 7.97
N TYR A 38 -4.76 9.35 8.38
CA TYR A 38 -4.53 10.64 9.05
C TYR A 38 -3.68 10.49 10.32
N LEU A 39 -3.94 9.48 11.16
CA LEU A 39 -3.15 9.26 12.38
C LEU A 39 -1.70 8.87 12.06
N MET A 40 -1.51 7.99 11.08
CA MET A 40 -0.18 7.59 10.62
C MET A 40 0.63 8.78 10.11
N GLU A 41 0.03 9.67 9.31
CA GLU A 41 0.69 10.90 8.86
C GLU A 41 1.16 11.77 10.04
N ARG A 42 0.35 11.89 11.10
CA ARG A 42 0.72 12.66 12.29
C ARG A 42 1.84 12.02 13.09
N MET A 43 1.85 10.69 13.22
CA MET A 43 2.95 9.97 13.86
C MET A 43 4.25 10.17 13.08
N VAL A 44 4.22 10.01 11.76
CA VAL A 44 5.36 10.29 10.88
C VAL A 44 5.86 11.73 11.05
N GLU A 45 4.95 12.70 11.12
CA GLU A 45 5.28 14.12 11.33
C GLU A 45 5.99 14.35 12.67
N VAL A 46 5.48 13.77 13.76
CA VAL A 46 6.09 13.86 15.11
C VAL A 46 7.47 13.21 15.11
N THR A 47 7.61 12.03 14.54
CA THR A 47 8.88 11.29 14.44
C THR A 47 9.92 12.06 13.61
N ARG A 48 9.51 12.68 12.49
CA ARG A 48 10.39 13.57 11.71
C ARG A 48 10.87 14.76 12.53
N ARG A 49 9.97 15.42 13.28
CA ARG A 49 10.34 16.57 14.13
C ARG A 49 11.28 16.19 15.28
N ALA A 50 11.16 14.96 15.78
CA ALA A 50 12.07 14.42 16.79
C ALA A 50 13.48 14.10 16.24
N GLY A 51 13.71 14.28 14.93
CA GLY A 51 15.01 14.03 14.29
C GLY A 51 15.23 12.56 13.91
N ALA A 52 14.22 11.71 14.04
CA ALA A 52 14.32 10.32 13.64
C ALA A 52 14.26 10.20 12.10
N PHE A 53 15.17 9.39 11.56
CA PHE A 53 15.25 9.11 10.14
C PHE A 53 14.13 8.13 9.75
N LEU A 54 13.15 8.60 8.99
CA LEU A 54 12.18 7.72 8.32
C LEU A 54 12.68 7.46 6.90
N PRO A 55 13.13 6.23 6.58
CA PRO A 55 13.44 5.87 5.20
C PRO A 55 12.18 6.01 4.36
N PHE A 56 12.14 7.03 3.49
CA PHE A 56 11.13 7.14 2.47
C PHE A 56 11.45 6.10 1.39
N GLN A 57 10.59 5.10 1.25
CA GLN A 57 10.65 4.20 0.10
C GLN A 57 9.83 4.84 -1.03
N PRO A 58 10.44 5.25 -2.15
CA PRO A 58 9.72 5.86 -3.28
C PRO A 58 8.87 4.84 -4.06
N THR A 59 8.82 3.59 -3.60
CA THR A 59 8.12 2.48 -4.25
C THR A 59 6.86 2.15 -3.49
N THR A 60 5.73 2.12 -4.20
CA THR A 60 4.50 1.51 -3.70
C THR A 60 4.64 -0.01 -3.68
N GLU A 61 3.78 -0.69 -2.92
CA GLU A 61 3.71 -2.15 -2.95
C GLU A 61 3.51 -2.68 -4.37
N TYR A 62 3.98 -3.91 -4.60
CA TYR A 62 3.84 -4.60 -5.88
C TYR A 62 2.42 -5.18 -6.04
N ILE A 63 1.44 -4.28 -6.06
CA ILE A 63 0.02 -4.54 -6.25
C ILE A 63 -0.59 -3.47 -7.15
N ASN A 64 -1.77 -3.75 -7.72
CA ASN A 64 -2.51 -2.75 -8.47
C ASN A 64 -2.91 -1.59 -7.55
N THR A 65 -2.65 -0.36 -7.99
CA THR A 65 -2.99 0.85 -7.24
C THR A 65 -4.50 1.06 -7.10
N ILE A 66 -5.29 0.54 -8.05
CA ILE A 66 -6.76 0.64 -8.06
C ILE A 66 -7.33 -0.70 -7.56
N ALA A 67 -8.14 -0.64 -6.50
CA ALA A 67 -8.81 -1.81 -5.96
C ALA A 67 -9.99 -2.24 -6.87
N PRO A 68 -10.35 -3.54 -6.91
CA PRO A 68 -11.43 -4.03 -7.77
C PRO A 68 -12.79 -3.34 -7.56
N THR A 69 -13.07 -2.85 -6.36
CA THR A 69 -14.31 -2.11 -6.04
C THR A 69 -14.32 -0.68 -6.56
N LEU A 70 -13.14 -0.12 -6.86
CA LEU A 70 -12.94 1.21 -7.41
C LEU A 70 -12.68 1.19 -8.93
N GLU A 71 -12.50 0.00 -9.51
CA GLU A 71 -12.33 -0.14 -10.94
C GLU A 71 -13.60 0.27 -11.69
N THR A 72 -13.45 1.20 -12.63
CA THR A 72 -14.53 1.56 -13.55
C THR A 72 -14.65 0.49 -14.62
N ARG A 73 -15.88 0.09 -14.93
CA ARG A 73 -16.15 -0.81 -16.04
C ARG A 73 -15.87 -0.08 -17.36
N GLY A 74 -15.10 -0.72 -18.25
CA GLY A 74 -14.86 -0.18 -19.59
C GLY A 74 -16.14 -0.08 -20.42
N ASP A 75 -16.20 0.92 -21.30
CA ASP A 75 -17.37 1.23 -22.14
C ASP A 75 -17.52 0.32 -23.37
N GLY A 76 -16.47 -0.42 -23.74
CA GLY A 76 -16.40 -1.24 -24.95
C GLY A 76 -16.99 -2.65 -24.82
N ASP A 77 -17.07 -3.38 -25.95
CA ASP A 77 -17.38 -4.81 -25.99
C ASP A 77 -16.07 -5.63 -25.87
N PRO A 78 -15.83 -6.31 -24.74
CA PRO A 78 -14.60 -7.07 -24.52
C PRO A 78 -14.38 -8.19 -25.54
N ALA A 79 -15.46 -8.80 -26.05
CA ALA A 79 -15.36 -9.89 -27.02
C ALA A 79 -14.88 -9.37 -28.38
N MET A 80 -15.43 -8.23 -28.82
CA MET A 80 -15.00 -7.56 -30.05
C MET A 80 -13.55 -7.09 -29.95
N GLU A 81 -13.18 -6.43 -28.85
CA GLU A 81 -11.82 -5.96 -28.61
C GLU A 81 -10.80 -7.11 -28.61
N TRP A 82 -11.13 -8.24 -27.98
CA TRP A 82 -10.27 -9.42 -27.96
C TRP A 82 -10.04 -9.99 -29.36
N ARG A 83 -11.09 -10.06 -30.20
CA ARG A 83 -10.98 -10.53 -31.58
C ARG A 83 -10.07 -9.62 -32.41
N ILE A 84 -10.26 -8.31 -32.32
CA ILE A 84 -9.44 -7.32 -33.04
C ILE A 84 -7.99 -7.40 -32.57
N ARG A 85 -7.74 -7.41 -31.26
CA ARG A 85 -6.40 -7.52 -30.67
C ARG A 85 -5.67 -8.78 -31.13
N SER A 86 -6.37 -9.90 -31.23
CA SER A 86 -5.80 -11.16 -31.70
C SER A 86 -5.36 -11.11 -33.16
N ILE A 87 -6.19 -10.55 -34.05
CA ILE A 87 -5.84 -10.38 -35.48
C ILE A 87 -4.63 -9.46 -35.63
N ILE A 88 -4.60 -8.34 -34.90
CA ILE A 88 -3.46 -7.41 -34.93
C ILE A 88 -2.17 -8.09 -34.47
N ARG A 89 -2.20 -8.82 -33.35
CA ARG A 89 -1.02 -9.54 -32.84
C ARG A 89 -0.52 -10.60 -33.82
N TRP A 90 -1.44 -11.35 -34.44
CA TRP A 90 -1.08 -12.34 -35.44
C TRP A 90 -0.39 -11.72 -36.65
N ASN A 91 -0.95 -10.63 -37.19
CA ASN A 91 -0.37 -9.94 -38.34
C ASN A 91 0.97 -9.24 -38.03
N ALA A 92 1.31 -9.06 -36.75
CA ALA A 92 2.54 -8.42 -36.30
C ALA A 92 3.65 -9.41 -35.90
N MET A 93 3.37 -10.72 -35.87
CA MET A 93 4.39 -11.77 -35.75
C MET A 93 5.04 -12.03 -37.12
#